data_AF-A0A7V9KDH6-F1
#
_entry.id   AF-A0A7V9KDH6-F1
#
_cell.length_a   1.000
_cell.length_b   1.000
_cell.length_c   1.000
_cell.angle_alpha   90.00
_cell.angle_beta   90.00
_cell.angle_gamma   90.00
#
_symmetry.space_group_name_H-M   'P 1'
#
loop_
_entity.id
_entity.type
_entity.pdbx_description
1 polymer ?
#
loop_
_entity_poly.entity_id
_entity_poly.type
_entity_poly.pdbx_seq_one_letter_code
_entity_poly.pdbx_strand_id
1 'polypeptide(L)'
;MAKEWTNRAGDQRCLPARIEAPSGRGDLMESVKRAVDGGLPVRAVGAGHSFTDAACTGGLMLDLSGLNRVRDVDQEAGLVRVEGGIGLRELNETIWGYGLALENLGDIDRQSVAGAVSTA
;
A
#
# COMPACT_ATOMS: atom_id res chain seq x y z
N MET A 1 -2.00 -3.34 -23.62
CA MET A 1 -1.02 -2.24 -23.74
C MET A 1 -0.64 -1.82 -22.33
N ALA A 2 0.63 -1.51 -22.07
CA ALA A 2 1.06 -1.01 -20.77
C ALA A 2 0.34 0.31 -20.47
N LYS A 3 -0.19 0.46 -19.25
CA LYS A 3 -0.91 1.65 -18.81
C LYS A 3 0.08 2.56 -18.09
N GLU A 4 0.15 3.83 -18.50
CA GLU A 4 0.93 4.83 -17.77
C GLU A 4 0.35 4.99 -16.36
N TRP A 5 1.23 4.99 -15.37
CA TRP A 5 0.90 5.30 -13.99
C TRP A 5 1.46 6.67 -13.63
N THR A 6 0.67 7.45 -12.89
CA THR A 6 1.03 8.78 -12.39
C THR A 6 0.70 8.85 -10.91
N ASN A 7 1.61 9.42 -10.11
CA ASN A 7 1.36 9.65 -8.68
C ASN A 7 0.27 10.73 -8.47
N ARG A 8 -0.14 10.94 -7.21
CA ARG A 8 -1.21 11.90 -6.87
C ARG A 8 -0.85 13.35 -7.19
N ALA A 9 0.43 13.71 -7.08
CA ALA A 9 0.91 15.06 -7.36
C ALA A 9 1.05 15.35 -8.87
N GLY A 10 1.17 14.31 -9.71
CA GLY A 10 1.28 14.44 -11.16
C GLY A 10 2.71 14.59 -11.69
N ASP A 11 3.70 14.65 -10.78
CA ASP A 11 5.12 14.90 -11.06
C ASP A 11 5.95 13.62 -11.25
N GLN A 12 5.44 12.46 -10.82
CA GLN A 12 6.06 11.15 -11.06
C GLN A 12 5.21 10.33 -12.01
N ARG A 13 5.84 9.80 -13.08
CA ARG A 13 5.20 8.98 -14.10
C ARG A 13 6.09 7.81 -14.48
N CYS A 14 5.50 6.66 -14.73
CA CYS A 14 6.21 5.51 -15.27
C CYS A 14 5.28 4.62 -16.10
N LEU A 15 5.87 3.66 -16.80
CA LEU A 15 5.15 2.69 -17.61
C LEU A 15 5.44 1.27 -17.11
N PRO A 16 4.73 0.80 -16.06
CA PRO A 16 4.88 -0.58 -15.60
C PRO A 16 4.49 -1.56 -16.70
N ALA A 17 5.24 -2.65 -16.84
CA ALA A 17 4.85 -3.76 -17.70
C ALA A 17 3.49 -4.34 -17.29
N ARG A 18 3.20 -4.36 -15.97
CA ARG A 18 1.94 -4.82 -15.39
C ARG A 18 1.58 -4.02 -14.15
N ILE A 19 0.29 -3.84 -13.94
CA ILE A 19 -0.28 -3.36 -12.67
C ILE A 19 -1.24 -4.45 -12.20
N GLU A 20 -1.01 -4.99 -11.01
CA GLU A 20 -1.89 -6.00 -10.39
C GLU A 20 -2.36 -5.51 -9.02
N ALA A 21 -3.64 -5.69 -8.70
CA ALA A 21 -4.27 -5.27 -7.45
C ALA A 21 -4.77 -6.49 -6.68
N PRO A 22 -3.90 -7.25 -6.00
CA PRO A 22 -4.31 -8.44 -5.26
C PRO A 22 -5.25 -8.08 -4.11
N SER A 23 -6.22 -8.97 -3.82
CA SER A 23 -7.22 -8.77 -2.76
C SER A 23 -6.97 -9.66 -1.53
N GLY A 24 -5.93 -10.48 -1.60
CA GLY A 24 -5.56 -11.42 -0.55
C GLY A 24 -4.11 -11.87 -0.64
N ARG A 25 -3.66 -12.54 0.42
CA ARG A 25 -2.29 -13.05 0.53
C ARG A 25 -1.95 -14.05 -0.57
N GLY A 26 -2.89 -14.91 -0.96
CA GLY A 26 -2.69 -15.87 -2.05
C GLY A 26 -2.39 -15.17 -3.37
N ASP A 27 -3.31 -14.31 -3.81
CA ASP A 27 -3.16 -13.50 -5.03
C ASP A 27 -1.84 -12.72 -5.02
N LEU A 28 -1.49 -12.09 -3.90
CA LEU A 28 -0.24 -11.34 -3.74
C LEU A 28 0.98 -12.23 -3.99
N MET A 29 1.03 -13.40 -3.35
CA MET A 29 2.13 -14.35 -3.52
C MET A 29 2.25 -14.82 -4.97
N GLU A 30 1.12 -15.09 -5.63
CA GLU A 30 1.12 -15.51 -7.03
C GLU A 30 1.57 -14.39 -7.97
N SER A 31 1.13 -13.15 -7.74
CA SER A 31 1.58 -11.97 -8.50
C SER A 31 3.08 -11.78 -8.41
N VAL A 32 3.63 -11.83 -7.18
CA VAL A 32 5.09 -11.72 -6.96
C VAL A 32 5.82 -12.87 -7.64
N LYS A 33 5.34 -14.11 -7.47
CA LYS A 33 5.95 -15.29 -8.09
C LYS A 33 6.00 -15.15 -9.62
N ARG A 34 4.88 -14.81 -10.26
CA ARG A 34 4.84 -14.60 -11.73
C ARG A 34 5.79 -13.50 -12.20
N ALA A 35 5.94 -12.43 -11.44
CA ALA A 35 6.88 -11.37 -11.77
C ALA A 35 8.35 -11.83 -11.67
N VAL A 36 8.69 -12.54 -10.59
CA VAL A 36 10.04 -13.09 -10.38
C VAL A 36 10.38 -14.13 -11.45
N ASP A 37 9.48 -15.06 -11.74
CA ASP A 37 9.65 -16.07 -12.80
C ASP A 37 9.83 -15.42 -14.18
N GLY A 38 9.24 -14.24 -14.39
CA GLY A 38 9.36 -13.45 -15.61
C GLY A 38 10.50 -12.43 -15.62
N GLY A 39 11.34 -12.37 -14.57
CA GLY A 39 12.44 -11.40 -14.46
C GLY A 39 12.00 -9.94 -14.32
N LEU A 40 10.78 -9.68 -13.87
CA LEU A 40 10.22 -8.33 -13.71
C LEU A 40 10.54 -7.78 -12.30
N PRO A 41 11.13 -6.57 -12.19
CA PRO A 41 11.27 -5.92 -10.89
C PRO A 41 9.89 -5.59 -10.31
N VAL A 42 9.74 -5.76 -9.00
CA VAL A 42 8.48 -5.55 -8.29
C VAL A 42 8.56 -4.28 -7.46
N ARG A 43 7.57 -3.39 -7.60
CA ARG A 43 7.37 -2.25 -6.70
C ARG A 43 5.94 -2.26 -6.18
N ALA A 44 5.78 -2.00 -4.88
CA ALA A 44 4.47 -1.79 -4.30
C ALA A 44 4.06 -0.32 -4.46
N VAL A 45 2.77 -0.09 -4.71
CA VAL A 45 2.15 1.22 -4.66
C VAL A 45 0.95 1.16 -3.73
N GLY A 46 0.90 2.09 -2.79
CA GLY A 46 -0.27 2.34 -1.95
C GLY A 46 -1.10 3.47 -2.55
N ALA A 47 -1.34 4.52 -1.76
CA ALA A 47 -2.18 5.63 -2.19
C ALA A 47 -1.56 6.57 -3.26
N GLY A 48 -0.27 6.38 -3.61
CA GLY A 48 0.44 7.16 -4.64
C GLY A 48 0.84 8.58 -4.23
N HIS A 49 1.00 8.85 -2.93
CA HIS A 49 1.27 10.20 -2.40
C HIS A 49 2.75 10.62 -2.33
N SER A 50 3.70 9.74 -2.66
CA SER A 50 5.12 10.13 -2.66
C SER A 50 5.41 11.09 -3.81
N PHE A 51 6.18 12.15 -3.54
CA PHE A 51 6.74 13.07 -4.54
C PHE A 51 8.00 12.52 -5.21
N THR A 52 8.49 11.35 -4.78
CA THR A 52 9.65 10.67 -5.35
C THR A 52 9.22 9.50 -6.23
N ASP A 53 10.13 8.96 -7.02
CA ASP A 53 9.91 7.81 -7.91
C ASP A 53 9.86 6.45 -7.18
N ALA A 54 9.69 6.43 -5.85
CA ALA A 54 9.75 5.23 -5.01
C ALA A 54 8.81 4.08 -5.47
N ALA A 55 7.65 4.44 -6.05
CA ALA A 55 6.68 3.49 -6.61
C ALA A 55 6.88 3.20 -8.11
N CYS A 56 7.70 3.98 -8.81
CA CYS A 56 7.91 3.83 -10.24
C CYS A 56 8.67 2.54 -10.57
N THR A 57 8.23 1.85 -11.63
CA THR A 57 8.85 0.62 -12.12
C THR A 57 8.58 0.43 -13.60
N GLY A 58 9.49 -0.23 -14.30
CA GLY A 58 9.23 -0.81 -15.62
C GLY A 58 8.68 -2.24 -15.54
N GLY A 59 8.63 -2.85 -14.35
CA GLY A 59 8.20 -4.23 -14.13
C GLY A 59 6.76 -4.35 -13.62
N LEU A 60 6.57 -5.12 -12.55
CA LEU A 60 5.28 -5.26 -11.88
C LEU A 60 5.09 -4.15 -10.85
N MET A 61 4.02 -3.39 -10.99
CA MET A 61 3.48 -2.52 -9.96
C MET A 61 2.35 -3.24 -9.20
N LEU A 62 2.56 -3.49 -7.91
CA LEU A 62 1.58 -4.09 -7.02
C LEU A 62 0.78 -3.01 -6.31
N ASP A 63 -0.47 -2.83 -6.72
CA ASP A 63 -1.42 -1.94 -6.06
C ASP A 63 -1.97 -2.62 -4.81
N LEU A 64 -1.61 -2.09 -3.64
CA LEU A 64 -1.99 -2.67 -2.36
C LEU A 64 -3.42 -2.30 -1.92
N SER A 65 -4.16 -1.48 -2.67
CA SER A 65 -5.49 -1.00 -2.26
C SER A 65 -6.51 -2.10 -1.93
N GLY A 66 -6.36 -3.30 -2.50
CA GLY A 66 -7.17 -4.48 -2.17
C GLY A 66 -6.79 -5.23 -0.89
N LEU A 67 -5.65 -4.87 -0.27
CA LEU A 67 -5.13 -5.43 0.97
C LEU A 67 -5.26 -4.40 2.10
N ASN A 68 -6.50 -4.10 2.49
CA ASN A 68 -6.83 -2.99 3.39
C ASN A 68 -7.53 -3.41 4.69
N ARG A 69 -7.51 -4.68 5.08
CA ARG A 69 -8.22 -5.14 6.29
C ARG A 69 -7.41 -4.94 7.57
N VAL A 70 -8.13 -4.61 8.65
CA VAL A 70 -7.68 -4.92 10.01
C VAL A 70 -7.83 -6.43 10.23
N ARG A 71 -6.75 -7.07 10.65
CA ARG A 71 -6.66 -8.52 10.82
C ARG A 71 -6.85 -8.96 12.27
N ASP A 72 -6.44 -8.13 13.22
CA ASP A 72 -6.48 -8.43 14.64
C ASP A 72 -6.34 -7.14 15.46
N VAL A 73 -6.97 -7.08 16.63
CA VAL A 73 -6.90 -5.95 17.57
C VAL A 73 -6.75 -6.49 18.99
N ASP A 74 -5.57 -6.26 19.58
CA ASP A 74 -5.31 -6.50 20.99
C ASP A 74 -5.41 -5.16 21.75
N GLN A 75 -6.57 -4.93 22.36
CA GLN A 75 -6.88 -3.68 23.08
C GLN A 75 -6.03 -3.52 24.35
N GLU A 76 -5.71 -4.61 25.04
CA GLU A 76 -4.93 -4.54 26.28
C GLU A 76 -3.47 -4.23 25.98
N ALA A 77 -2.91 -4.83 24.93
CA ALA A 77 -1.54 -4.56 24.50
C ALA A 77 -1.40 -3.28 23.65
N GLY A 78 -2.50 -2.71 23.15
CA GLY A 78 -2.48 -1.58 22.22
C GLY A 78 -1.91 -1.95 20.84
N LEU A 79 -2.05 -3.21 20.41
CA LEU A 79 -1.48 -3.72 19.17
C LEU A 79 -2.58 -3.98 18.13
N VAL A 80 -2.35 -3.50 16.91
CA VAL A 80 -3.28 -3.67 15.78
C VAL A 80 -2.53 -4.29 14.62
N ARG A 81 -3.01 -5.44 14.12
CA ARG A 81 -2.48 -6.09 12.92
C ARG A 81 -3.31 -5.66 11.73
N VAL A 82 -2.68 -5.13 10.69
CA VAL A 82 -3.36 -4.63 9.49
C VAL A 82 -2.68 -5.10 8.21
N GLU A 83 -3.42 -5.07 7.11
CA GLU A 83 -2.84 -5.20 5.78
C GLU A 83 -2.25 -3.86 5.30
N GLY A 84 -1.17 -3.90 4.51
CA GLY A 84 -0.38 -2.71 4.18
C GLY A 84 -1.08 -1.65 3.32
N GLY A 85 -2.17 -2.02 2.66
CA GLY A 85 -2.98 -1.13 1.82
C GLY A 85 -3.98 -0.28 2.56
N ILE A 86 -4.25 -0.54 3.85
CA ILE A 86 -5.23 0.23 4.62
C ILE A 86 -4.83 1.71 4.66
N GLY A 87 -5.78 2.60 4.42
CA GLY A 87 -5.57 4.04 4.54
C GLY A 87 -5.44 4.46 6.01
N LEU A 88 -4.59 5.44 6.30
CA LEU A 88 -4.42 5.94 7.67
C LEU A 88 -5.74 6.49 8.26
N ARG A 89 -6.57 7.15 7.44
CA ARG A 89 -7.90 7.59 7.86
C ARG A 89 -8.81 6.43 8.30
N GLU A 90 -8.95 5.42 7.42
CA GLU A 90 -9.76 4.23 7.67
C GLU A 90 -9.25 3.44 8.89
N LEU A 91 -7.93 3.33 9.02
CA LEU A 91 -7.30 2.72 10.19
C LEU A 91 -7.67 3.45 11.48
N ASN A 92 -7.49 4.78 11.52
CA ASN A 92 -7.82 5.58 12.71
C ASN A 92 -9.29 5.48 13.08
N GLU A 93 -10.20 5.62 12.10
CA GLU A 93 -11.64 5.47 12.32
C GLU A 93 -11.99 4.09 12.89
N THR A 94 -11.32 3.04 12.39
CA THR A 94 -11.56 1.66 12.85
C THR A 94 -11.06 1.45 14.28
N ILE A 95 -9.83 1.85 14.59
CA ILE A 95 -9.22 1.60 15.91
C ILE A 95 -9.81 2.48 17.02
N TRP A 96 -10.38 3.63 16.64
CA TRP A 96 -11.14 4.48 17.56
C TRP A 96 -12.31 3.73 18.21
N GLY A 97 -12.98 2.86 17.45
CA GLY A 97 -14.05 2.00 17.97
C GLY A 97 -13.59 1.00 19.05
N TYR A 98 -12.28 0.77 19.15
CA TYR A 98 -11.64 -0.09 20.16
C TYR A 98 -10.97 0.74 21.29
N GLY A 99 -11.23 2.05 21.36
CA GLY A 99 -10.61 2.93 22.36
C GLY A 99 -9.12 3.17 22.12
N LEU A 100 -8.61 2.88 20.91
CA LEU A 100 -7.23 3.08 20.51
C LEU A 100 -7.10 4.27 19.56
N ALA A 101 -5.89 4.80 19.44
CA ALA A 101 -5.54 5.83 18.46
C ALA A 101 -4.06 5.70 18.07
N LEU A 102 -3.69 6.25 16.91
CA LEU A 102 -2.28 6.42 16.56
C LEU A 102 -1.71 7.61 17.35
N GLU A 103 -0.61 7.38 18.08
CA GLU A 103 0.04 8.43 18.89
C GLU A 103 0.57 9.58 18.03
N ASN A 104 1.09 9.26 16.85
CA ASN A 104 1.56 10.23 15.87
C ASN A 104 0.95 9.93 14.50
N LEU A 105 0.14 10.86 14.00
CA LEU A 105 -0.50 10.78 12.70
C LEU A 105 0.01 11.93 11.83
N GLY A 106 0.50 11.61 10.64
CA GLY A 106 0.88 12.62 9.65
C GLY A 106 -0.32 13.45 9.18
N ASP A 107 -0.05 14.67 8.72
CA ASP A 107 -1.08 15.62 8.24
C ASP A 107 -1.93 15.04 7.09
N ILE A 108 -1.34 14.18 6.25
CA ILE A 108 -2.03 13.52 5.15
C ILE A 108 -2.48 12.11 5.53
N ASP A 109 -3.72 12.00 5.99
CA ASP A 109 -4.37 10.72 6.34
C ASP A 109 -4.79 9.85 5.13
N ARG A 110 -4.58 10.35 3.91
CA ARG A 110 -4.88 9.66 2.64
C ARG A 110 -3.81 8.62 2.25
N GLN A 111 -2.68 8.58 2.96
CA GLN A 111 -1.63 7.60 2.71
C GLN A 111 -2.10 6.19 3.14
N SER A 112 -1.61 5.17 2.44
CA SER A 112 -1.67 3.79 2.93
C SER A 112 -0.64 3.59 4.06
N VAL A 113 -0.91 2.72 5.03
CA VAL A 113 0.03 2.46 6.14
C VAL A 113 1.42 2.02 5.67
N ALA A 114 1.51 1.14 4.67
CA ALA A 114 2.80 0.70 4.13
C ALA A 114 3.57 1.86 3.49
N GLY A 115 2.86 2.74 2.79
CA GLY A 115 3.43 3.96 2.21
C GLY A 115 3.98 4.89 3.29
N ALA A 116 3.19 5.18 4.34
CA ALA A 116 3.58 6.05 5.43
C ALA A 116 4.85 5.55 6.16
N VAL A 117 4.92 4.25 6.49
CA VAL A 117 6.07 3.66 7.18
C VAL A 117 7.32 3.60 6.30
N SER A 118 7.16 3.42 4.98
CA SER A 118 8.30 3.30 4.05
C SER A 118 8.97 4.63 3.71
N THR A 119 8.34 5.76 4.06
CA THR A 119 8.83 7.11 3.71
C THR A 119 8.93 8.05 4.91
N ALA A 120 8.84 7.51 6.13
CA ALA A 120 8.95 8.28 7.37
C ALA A 120 10.40 8.72 7.66
#